data_AF-A0A382MR69-F1
#
_entry.id   AF-A0A382MR69-F1
#
_cell.length_a   1.000
_cell.length_b   1.000
_cell.length_c   1.000
_cell.angle_alpha   90.00
_cell.angle_beta   90.00
_cell.angle_gamma   90.00
#
_symmetry.space_group_name_H-M   'P 1'
#
loop_
_entity.id
_entity.type
_entity.pdbx_description
1 polymer ?
#
loop_
_entity_poly.entity_id
_entity_poly.type
_entity_poly.pdbx_seq_one_letter_code
_entity_poly.pdbx_strand_id
1 'polypeptide(L)'
;MINVTTSFLSFLILGLWTCSAVQAKPLKVFILCGQSNMEGHAKISTFEAMKQDPATRPIYREMVDASGNPITCRDVWISYFTGGGD
;
A
#
# COMPACT_ATOMS: atom_id res chain seq x y z
N MET A 1 48.21 26.73 0.79
CA MET A 1 48.16 25.46 1.56
C MET A 1 46.73 25.28 2.03
N ILE A 2 46.02 24.25 1.54
CA ILE A 2 44.65 23.95 1.99
C ILE A 2 44.74 23.39 3.40
N ASN A 3 44.06 24.02 4.36
CA ASN A 3 44.07 23.60 5.76
C ASN A 3 43.13 22.39 5.92
N VAL A 4 43.72 21.19 6.03
CA VAL A 4 43.02 19.89 6.01
C VAL A 4 41.92 19.81 7.07
N THR A 5 42.12 20.44 8.23
CA THR A 5 41.12 20.50 9.31
C THR A 5 39.88 21.30 8.91
N THR A 6 40.07 22.40 8.17
CA THR A 6 38.97 23.22 7.67
C THR A 6 38.18 22.49 6.60
N SER A 7 38.86 21.75 5.71
CA SER A 7 38.20 20.93 4.68
C SER A 7 37.35 19.81 5.29
N PHE A 8 37.85 19.12 6.31
CA PHE A 8 37.09 18.05 6.99
C PHE A 8 35.81 18.57 7.65
N LEU A 9 35.91 19.73 8.32
CA LEU A 9 34.76 20.35 8.96
C LEU A 9 33.72 20.81 7.92
N SER A 10 34.17 21.33 6.77
CA SER A 10 33.29 21.69 5.66
C SER A 10 32.57 20.48 5.06
N PHE A 11 33.23 19.34 4.89
CA PHE A 11 32.60 18.10 4.40
C PHE A 11 31.58 17.54 5.39
N LEU A 12 31.86 17.60 6.70
CA LEU A 12 30.93 17.16 7.75
C LEU A 12 29.64 18.01 7.75
N ILE A 13 29.78 19.33 7.64
CA ILE A 13 28.64 20.25 7.59
C ILE A 13 27.83 20.03 6.30
N LEU A 14 28.48 19.84 5.15
CA LEU A 14 27.78 19.55 3.89
C LEU A 14 27.01 18.22 3.94
N GLY A 15 27.58 17.17 4.55
CA GLY A 15 26.92 15.88 4.74
C GLY A 15 25.68 15.95 5.64
N LEU A 16 25.74 16.76 6.70
CA LEU A 16 24.61 17.01 7.60
C LEU A 16 23.45 17.75 6.91
N TRP A 17 23.75 18.69 6.00
CA TRP A 17 22.74 19.39 5.20
C TRP A 17 22.03 18.47 4.21
N THR A 18 22.74 17.50 3.62
CA THR A 18 22.12 16.53 2.68
C THR A 18 21.27 15.45 3.34
N CYS A 19 21.37 15.28 4.67
CA CYS A 19 20.64 14.27 5.42
C CYS A 19 19.23 14.75 5.85
N SER A 20 18.94 16.04 5.72
CA SER A 20 17.69 16.61 6.18
C SER A 20 16.62 16.59 5.08
N ALA A 21 15.53 15.87 5.38
CA ALA A 21 14.25 15.82 4.68
C ALA A 21 14.11 14.78 3.54
N VAL A 22 14.14 13.49 3.90
CA VAL A 22 13.26 12.52 3.22
C VAL A 22 11.82 12.86 3.63
N GLN A 23 11.13 13.62 2.77
CA GLN A 23 9.72 13.90 2.97
C GLN A 23 8.92 12.68 2.53
N ALA A 24 8.28 11.99 3.47
CA ALA A 24 7.38 10.90 3.15
C ALA A 24 6.26 11.41 2.23
N LYS A 25 5.88 10.60 1.24
CA LYS A 25 4.71 10.92 0.41
C LYS A 25 3.47 10.97 1.31
N PRO A 26 2.52 11.90 1.08
CA PRO A 26 1.27 11.92 1.82
C PRO A 26 0.58 10.55 1.78
N LEU A 27 0.08 10.10 2.94
CA LEU A 27 -0.68 8.87 3.05
C LEU A 27 -2.03 9.02 2.32
N LYS A 28 -2.37 8.07 1.46
CA LYS A 28 -3.70 7.99 0.85
C LYS A 28 -4.62 7.26 1.81
N VAL A 29 -5.66 7.95 2.27
CA VAL A 29 -6.66 7.41 3.19
C VAL A 29 -7.98 7.28 2.44
N PHE A 30 -8.53 6.07 2.40
CA PHE A 30 -9.84 5.78 1.83
C PHE A 30 -10.78 5.39 2.97
N ILE A 31 -11.95 6.04 3.05
CA ILE A 31 -12.97 5.76 4.06
C ILE A 31 -14.16 5.10 3.37
N LEU A 32 -14.46 3.86 3.74
CA LEU A 32 -15.66 3.16 3.30
C LEU A 32 -16.73 3.30 4.38
N CYS A 33 -17.90 3.86 4.05
CA CYS A 33 -18.99 4.12 4.99
C CYS A 33 -20.36 3.70 4.41
N GLY A 34 -21.24 3.13 5.23
CA GLY A 34 -22.53 2.58 4.82
C GLY A 34 -23.08 1.55 5.82
N GLN A 35 -24.10 0.77 5.42
CA GLN A 35 -24.80 -0.18 6.31
C GLN A 35 -23.98 -1.45 6.65
N SER A 36 -24.59 -2.31 7.48
CA SER A 36 -23.99 -3.41 8.26
C SER A 36 -23.19 -4.48 7.52
N ASN A 37 -23.14 -4.47 6.18
CA ASN A 37 -22.37 -5.43 5.38
C ASN A 37 -21.21 -4.76 4.62
N MET A 38 -20.60 -3.72 5.20
CA MET A 38 -19.46 -3.03 4.61
C MET A 38 -18.18 -3.86 4.66
N GLU A 39 -18.07 -4.79 5.62
CA GLU A 39 -16.96 -5.75 5.64
C GLU A 39 -17.03 -6.67 4.42
N GLY A 40 -18.20 -7.24 4.15
CA GLY A 40 -18.43 -8.21 3.09
C GLY A 40 -17.65 -9.52 3.32
N HIS A 41 -18.31 -10.67 3.17
CA HIS A 41 -17.62 -11.96 3.22
C HIS A 41 -16.87 -12.19 1.90
N ALA A 42 -15.75 -11.51 1.69
CA ALA A 42 -14.92 -11.65 0.50
C ALA A 42 -14.29 -13.06 0.46
N LYS A 43 -14.46 -13.76 -0.68
CA LYS A 43 -13.89 -15.09 -0.91
C LYS A 43 -13.25 -15.14 -2.28
N ILE A 44 -12.22 -15.99 -2.44
CA ILE A 44 -11.59 -16.23 -3.75
C ILE A 44 -12.61 -16.74 -4.77
N SER A 45 -13.59 -17.54 -4.33
CA SER A 45 -14.68 -18.05 -5.18
C SER A 45 -15.51 -16.95 -5.85
N THR A 46 -15.50 -15.72 -5.34
CA THR A 46 -16.21 -14.57 -5.94
C THR A 46 -15.62 -14.19 -7.30
N PHE A 47 -14.34 -14.46 -7.55
CA PHE A 47 -13.68 -14.11 -8.82
C PHE A 47 -14.34 -14.78 -10.03
N GLU A 48 -14.83 -16.01 -9.90
CA GLU A 48 -15.49 -16.73 -10.99
C GLU A 48 -16.79 -16.05 -11.43
N ALA A 49 -17.57 -15.54 -10.47
CA ALA A 49 -18.77 -14.76 -10.77
C ALA A 49 -18.40 -13.43 -11.45
N MET A 50 -17.39 -12.72 -10.93
CA MET A 50 -16.93 -11.44 -11.50
C MET A 50 -16.40 -11.58 -12.93
N LYS A 51 -15.74 -12.70 -13.24
CA LYS A 51 -15.23 -13.00 -14.58
C LYS A 51 -16.36 -13.13 -15.62
N GLN A 52 -17.51 -13.66 -15.23
CA GLN A 52 -18.65 -13.94 -16.12
C GLN A 52 -19.54 -12.71 -16.32
N ASP A 53 -19.68 -11.87 -15.30
CA ASP A 53 -20.52 -10.67 -15.37
C ASP A 53 -19.83 -9.52 -16.13
N PRO A 54 -20.43 -9.01 -17.24
CA PRO A 54 -19.86 -7.90 -18.00
C PRO A 54 -19.57 -6.63 -17.19
N ALA A 55 -20.32 -6.36 -16.13
CA ALA A 55 -20.17 -5.15 -15.33
C ALA A 55 -18.93 -5.22 -14.41
N THR A 56 -18.63 -6.40 -13.87
CA THR A 56 -17.52 -6.61 -12.92
C THR A 56 -16.28 -7.23 -13.56
N ARG A 57 -16.39 -7.76 -14.78
CA ARG A 57 -15.26 -8.31 -15.55
C ARG A 57 -14.07 -7.35 -15.75
N PRO A 58 -14.26 -6.02 -15.93
CA PRO A 58 -13.12 -5.09 -15.95
C PRO A 58 -12.35 -5.09 -14.63
N ILE A 59 -13.05 -5.09 -13.49
CA ILE A 59 -12.44 -5.13 -12.16
C ILE A 59 -11.72 -6.47 -11.94
N TYR A 60 -12.33 -7.59 -12.32
CA TYR A 60 -11.69 -8.91 -12.26
C TYR A 60 -10.33 -8.92 -12.97
N ARG A 61 -10.21 -8.28 -14.15
CA ARG A 61 -8.95 -8.22 -14.91
C ARG A 61 -7.85 -7.44 -14.19
N GLU A 62 -8.20 -6.51 -13.31
CA GLU A 62 -7.22 -5.78 -12.50
C GLU A 62 -6.73 -6.61 -11.30
N MET A 63 -7.46 -7.67 -10.94
CA MET A 63 -7.20 -8.49 -9.75
C MET A 63 -6.47 -9.80 -10.05
N VAL A 64 -6.22 -10.13 -11.31
CA VAL A 64 -5.53 -11.37 -11.74
C VAL A 64 -4.28 -11.08 -12.57
N ASP A 65 -3.31 -11.98 -12.50
CA ASP A 65 -2.11 -11.94 -13.34
C ASP A 65 -2.40 -12.36 -14.80
N ALA A 66 -1.37 -12.33 -15.65
CA ALA A 66 -1.49 -12.74 -17.05
C ALA A 66 -1.89 -14.22 -17.24
N SER A 67 -1.69 -15.05 -16.22
CA SER A 67 -2.09 -16.47 -16.21
C SER A 67 -3.51 -16.67 -15.67
N GLY A 68 -4.17 -15.62 -15.18
CA GLY A 68 -5.50 -15.65 -14.59
C GLY A 68 -5.54 -16.00 -13.11
N ASN A 69 -4.39 -16.05 -12.42
CA ASN A 69 -4.34 -16.30 -10.97
C ASN A 69 -4.58 -15.00 -10.19
N PRO A 70 -5.27 -15.03 -9.02
CA PRO A 70 -5.40 -13.87 -8.16
C PRO A 70 -4.04 -13.27 -7.77
N ILE A 71 -3.89 -11.96 -7.93
CA ILE A 71 -2.69 -11.24 -7.52
C ILE A 71 -2.63 -11.21 -5.99
N THR A 72 -1.48 -11.62 -5.43
CA THR A 72 -1.22 -11.52 -3.99
C THR A 72 -0.53 -10.20 -3.67
N CYS A 73 -1.17 -9.37 -2.86
CA CYS A 73 -0.58 -8.13 -2.36
C CYS A 73 0.35 -8.42 -1.17
N ARG A 74 1.62 -8.03 -1.30
CA ARG A 74 2.60 -8.08 -0.20
C ARG A 74 2.56 -6.77 0.60
N ASP A 75 3.03 -6.82 1.84
CA ASP A 75 3.13 -5.65 2.72
C ASP A 75 1.76 -4.98 3.00
N VAL A 76 0.72 -5.80 3.15
CA VAL A 76 -0.64 -5.39 3.51
C VAL A 76 -0.93 -5.83 4.95
N TRP A 77 -1.44 -4.91 5.76
CA TRP A 77 -1.95 -5.19 7.10
C TRP A 77 -3.45 -4.89 7.15
N ILE A 78 -4.21 -5.86 7.65
CA ILE A 78 -5.64 -5.73 7.89
C ILE A 78 -5.86 -5.89 9.39
N SER A 79 -6.52 -4.93 10.01
CA SER A 79 -6.98 -5.01 11.40
C SER A 79 -8.48 -4.77 11.40
N TYR A 80 -9.23 -5.68 12.01
CA TYR A 80 -10.67 -5.61 12.13
C TYR A 80 -11.09 -6.14 13.50
N PHE A 81 -12.12 -5.54 14.09
CA PHE A 81 -12.66 -5.97 15.36
C PHE A 81 -13.85 -6.89 15.14
N THR A 82 -13.61 -8.20 15.25
CA THR A 82 -14.68 -9.18 15.44
C THR A 82 -15.06 -9.10 16.92
N GLY A 83 -16.18 -8.46 17.27
CA GLY A 83 -16.68 -8.54 18.65
C GLY A 83 -16.67 -9.99 19.12
N GLY A 84 -15.96 -10.29 20.21
CA GLY A 84 -15.73 -11.66 20.63
C GLY A 84 -16.99 -12.31 21.22
N GLY A 85 -17.29 -13.52 20.73
CA GLY A 85 -18.06 -14.56 21.41
C GLY A 85 -19.50 -14.73 20.94
N ASP A 86 -19.72 -15.78 20.14
CA ASP A 86 -21.00 -16.43 19.77
C ASP A 86 -21.98 -15.68 18.84
#